data_AF-A0A1F8S667-F1
#
_entry.id   AF-A0A1F8S667-F1
#
_cell.length_a   1.000
_cell.length_b   1.000
_cell.length_c   1.000
_cell.angle_alpha   90.00
_cell.angle_beta   90.00
_cell.angle_gamma   90.00
#
_symmetry.space_group_name_H-M   'P 1'
#
loop_
_entity.id
_entity.type
_entity.pdbx_description
1 polymer ?
#
loop_
_entity_poly.entity_id
_entity_poly.type
_entity_poly.pdbx_seq_one_letter_code
_entity_poly.pdbx_strand_id
1 'polypeptide(L)'
;MAAEGELIDLFLVDRRAVADVRIALAASMPAGHELVDVHDVWLGESPISGRVVAADCRVELATGAGLPDRATLEAAIGRLMDAATLPRTRDKGGRSVDYDLRPLVAGIDVVPPSHGRPGALRIRTRFDPARGVGRPEEVLAALSELAGTALRAGSIVRERLILADDD
;
A
#
# COMPACT_ATOMS: atom_id res chain seq x y z
N MET A 1 9.25 0.95 5.13
CA MET A 1 7.83 1.33 4.98
C MET A 1 7.16 1.12 6.31
N ALA A 2 6.51 2.15 6.85
CA ALA A 2 5.68 1.99 8.05
C ALA A 2 4.29 1.47 7.64
N ALA A 3 3.53 0.93 8.58
CA ALA A 3 2.19 0.43 8.30
C ALA A 3 1.22 0.72 9.45
N GLU A 4 -0.03 0.91 9.07
CA GLU A 4 -1.20 1.11 9.92
C GLU A 4 -2.22 0.01 9.52
N GLY A 5 -3.04 -0.46 10.47
CA GLY A 5 -4.12 -1.41 10.17
C GLY A 5 -3.66 -2.78 9.62
N GLU A 6 -2.52 -3.30 10.08
CA GLU A 6 -2.03 -4.60 9.67
C GLU A 6 -2.94 -5.75 10.13
N LEU A 7 -3.01 -6.80 9.31
CA LEU A 7 -3.84 -7.97 9.52
C LEU A 7 -2.96 -9.17 9.90
N ILE A 8 -3.39 -9.96 10.89
CA ILE A 8 -2.63 -11.10 11.41
C ILE A 8 -3.57 -12.28 11.67
N ASP A 9 -3.19 -13.45 11.18
CA ASP A 9 -3.79 -14.73 11.58
C ASP A 9 -3.06 -15.29 12.80
N LEU A 10 -3.81 -15.71 13.81
CA LEU A 10 -3.29 -16.34 15.02
C LEU A 10 -3.91 -17.73 15.18
N PHE A 11 -3.05 -18.76 15.22
CA PHE A 11 -3.45 -20.12 15.60
C PHE A 11 -3.17 -20.33 17.08
N LEU A 12 -4.20 -20.68 17.85
CA LEU A 12 -4.09 -20.98 19.27
C LEU A 12 -3.96 -22.49 19.48
N VAL A 13 -3.13 -22.88 20.46
CA VAL A 13 -2.94 -24.30 20.83
C VAL A 13 -4.23 -24.89 21.40
N ASP A 14 -4.89 -24.13 22.28
CA ASP A 14 -6.15 -24.50 22.90
C ASP A 14 -7.27 -23.58 22.42
N ARG A 15 -8.51 -24.09 22.44
CA ARG A 15 -9.69 -23.24 22.19
C ARG A 15 -9.84 -22.22 23.32
N ARG A 16 -9.94 -20.95 22.95
CA ARG A 16 -10.14 -19.82 23.88
C ARG A 16 -11.33 -19.00 23.42
N ALA A 17 -12.03 -18.36 24.34
CA ALA A 17 -13.04 -17.39 23.97
C ALA A 17 -12.36 -16.15 23.37
N VAL A 18 -12.93 -15.59 22.30
CA VAL A 18 -12.37 -14.40 21.62
C VAL A 18 -12.19 -13.21 22.57
N ALA A 19 -13.05 -13.09 23.59
CA ALA A 19 -12.95 -12.06 24.62
C ALA A 19 -11.66 -12.21 25.47
N ASP A 20 -11.31 -13.43 25.86
CA ASP A 20 -10.09 -13.70 26.64
C ASP A 20 -8.84 -13.42 25.80
N VAL A 21 -8.88 -13.81 24.52
CA VAL A 21 -7.80 -13.55 23.55
C VAL A 21 -7.60 -12.06 23.36
N ARG A 22 -8.68 -11.29 23.19
CA ARG A 22 -8.63 -9.83 23.05
C ARG A 22 -7.98 -9.18 24.27
N ILE A 23 -8.37 -9.56 25.48
CA ILE A 23 -7.80 -9.03 26.73
C ILE A 23 -6.29 -9.32 26.79
N ALA A 24 -5.90 -10.58 26.51
CA ALA A 24 -4.50 -10.99 26.55
C ALA A 24 -3.64 -10.24 25.52
N LEU A 25 -4.13 -10.12 24.27
CA LEU A 25 -3.42 -9.41 23.20
C LEU A 25 -3.28 -7.93 23.53
N ALA A 26 -4.36 -7.26 23.93
CA ALA A 26 -4.36 -5.84 24.29
C ALA A 26 -3.34 -5.53 25.40
N ALA A 27 -3.21 -6.40 26.40
CA ALA A 27 -2.25 -6.24 27.48
C ALA A 27 -0.78 -6.47 27.05
N SER A 28 -0.55 -7.12 25.91
CA SER A 28 0.77 -7.49 25.40
C SER A 28 1.24 -6.67 24.19
N MET A 29 0.47 -5.66 23.77
CA MET A 29 0.81 -4.87 22.59
C MET A 29 2.16 -4.14 22.79
N PRO A 30 3.06 -4.18 21.80
CA PRO A 30 4.26 -3.36 21.82
C PRO A 30 3.92 -1.87 21.94
N ALA A 31 4.82 -1.08 22.53
CA ALA A 31 4.65 0.36 22.59
C ALA A 31 4.38 0.95 21.19
N GLY A 32 3.41 1.86 21.12
CA GLY A 32 2.99 2.49 19.86
C GLY A 32 2.08 1.63 18.97
N HIS A 33 1.64 0.46 19.44
CA HIS A 33 0.69 -0.38 18.74
C HIS A 33 -0.58 -0.56 19.58
N GLU A 34 -1.71 -0.64 18.91
CA GLU A 34 -3.01 -0.84 19.54
C GLU A 34 -3.73 -2.00 18.83
N LEU A 35 -4.41 -2.83 19.62
CA LEU A 35 -5.29 -3.86 19.09
C LEU A 35 -6.62 -3.24 18.68
N VAL A 36 -6.88 -3.15 17.37
CA VAL A 36 -8.11 -2.54 16.85
C VAL A 36 -9.28 -3.52 16.90
N ASP A 37 -9.10 -4.74 16.37
CA ASP A 37 -10.15 -5.75 16.38
C ASP A 37 -9.60 -7.19 16.46
N VAL A 38 -10.47 -8.13 16.82
CA VAL A 38 -10.20 -9.57 16.90
C VAL A 38 -11.47 -10.32 16.53
N HIS A 39 -11.36 -11.24 15.59
CA HIS A 39 -12.44 -12.11 15.13
C HIS A 39 -12.08 -13.58 15.38
N ASP A 40 -13.06 -14.36 15.85
CA ASP A 40 -12.98 -15.82 15.80
C ASP A 40 -13.40 -16.26 14.40
N VAL A 41 -12.48 -16.90 13.68
CA VAL A 41 -12.66 -17.32 12.28
C VAL A 41 -12.65 -18.84 12.19
N TRP A 42 -13.34 -19.38 11.19
CA TRP A 42 -13.40 -20.83 11.01
C TRP A 42 -12.04 -21.35 10.53
N LEU A 43 -11.53 -22.42 11.16
CA LEU A 43 -10.23 -23.01 10.81
C LEU A 43 -10.14 -23.52 9.36
N GLY A 44 -11.27 -23.75 8.70
CA GLY A 44 -11.33 -24.16 7.29
C GLY A 44 -11.37 -22.99 6.30
N GLU A 45 -11.41 -21.75 6.78
CA GLU A 45 -11.39 -20.56 5.93
C GLU A 45 -9.99 -20.31 5.36
N SER A 46 -9.93 -19.64 4.21
CA SER A 46 -8.67 -19.23 3.60
C SER A 46 -7.90 -18.27 4.53
N PRO A 47 -6.57 -18.45 4.69
CA PRO A 47 -5.76 -17.55 5.50
C PRO A 47 -5.85 -16.12 4.99
N ILE A 48 -5.80 -15.13 5.89
CA ILE A 48 -6.00 -13.72 5.56
C ILE A 48 -5.00 -13.24 4.51
N SER A 49 -3.76 -13.74 4.58
CA SER A 49 -2.70 -13.43 3.61
C SER A 49 -3.05 -13.81 2.16
N GLY A 50 -3.86 -14.85 1.95
CA GLY A 50 -4.34 -15.26 0.63
C GLY A 50 -5.58 -14.49 0.16
N ARG A 51 -6.19 -13.69 1.04
CA ARG A 51 -7.39 -12.90 0.77
C ARG A 51 -7.10 -11.42 0.51
N VAL A 52 -5.89 -10.95 0.83
CA VAL A 52 -5.50 -9.56 0.55
C VAL A 52 -5.25 -9.38 -0.94
N VAL A 53 -5.99 -8.47 -1.57
CA VAL A 53 -5.95 -8.19 -3.02
C VAL A 53 -5.35 -6.84 -3.37
N ALA A 54 -5.29 -5.90 -2.42
CA ALA A 54 -4.70 -4.59 -2.64
C ALA A 54 -4.20 -3.95 -1.34
N ALA A 55 -3.46 -2.85 -1.49
CA ALA A 55 -3.03 -1.99 -0.39
C ALA A 55 -3.15 -0.52 -0.78
N ASP A 56 -3.66 0.27 0.16
CA ASP A 56 -3.65 1.73 0.11
C ASP A 56 -2.42 2.25 0.83
N CYS A 57 -1.60 3.00 0.10
CA CYS A 57 -0.36 3.59 0.61
C CYS A 57 -0.43 5.11 0.53
N ARG A 58 -0.14 5.78 1.63
CA ARG A 58 0.11 7.22 1.69
C ARG A 58 1.59 7.46 1.46
N VAL A 59 1.91 8.21 0.41
CA VAL A 59 3.25 8.65 0.04
C VAL A 59 3.35 10.14 0.28
N GLU A 60 4.04 10.55 1.34
CA GLU A 60 4.36 11.95 1.55
C GLU A 60 5.48 12.37 0.61
N LEU A 61 5.27 13.44 -0.15
CA LEU A 61 6.28 13.93 -1.08
C LEU A 61 7.32 14.75 -0.30
N ALA A 62 8.60 14.44 -0.51
CA ALA A 62 9.69 15.22 0.06
C ALA A 62 9.62 16.66 -0.47
N THR A 63 9.61 17.62 0.45
CA THR A 63 9.52 19.04 0.12
C THR A 63 10.85 19.57 -0.39
N GLY A 64 10.84 20.34 -1.48
CA GLY A 64 12.05 20.91 -2.08
C GLY A 64 11.77 21.70 -3.36
N ALA A 65 12.77 22.47 -3.81
CA ALA A 65 12.71 23.13 -5.10
C ALA A 65 12.62 22.08 -6.23
N GLY A 66 11.64 22.22 -7.12
CA GLY A 66 11.46 21.33 -8.28
C GLY A 66 10.30 20.34 -8.19
N LEU A 67 9.49 20.37 -7.13
CA LEU A 67 8.19 19.69 -7.13
C LEU A 67 7.30 20.24 -8.27
N PRO A 68 6.61 19.38 -9.02
CA PRO A 68 5.68 19.84 -10.04
C PRO A 68 4.51 20.54 -9.35
N ASP A 69 3.90 21.50 -10.05
CA ASP A 69 2.63 22.04 -9.60
C ASP A 69 1.52 20.97 -9.63
N ARG A 70 0.41 21.25 -8.94
CA ARG A 70 -0.71 20.32 -8.81
C ARG A 70 -1.25 19.89 -10.18
N ALA A 71 -1.37 20.81 -11.13
CA ALA A 71 -1.92 20.53 -12.45
C ALA A 71 -1.03 19.57 -13.25
N THR A 72 0.29 19.76 -13.18
CA THR A 72 1.28 18.88 -13.81
C THR A 72 1.25 17.49 -13.20
N LEU A 73 1.11 17.39 -11.87
CA LEU A 73 0.99 16.13 -11.16
C LEU A 73 -0.30 15.38 -11.52
N GLU A 74 -1.44 16.08 -11.53
CA GLU A 74 -2.73 15.50 -11.93
C GLU A 74 -2.74 15.06 -13.39
N ALA A 75 -2.11 15.82 -14.29
CA ALA A 75 -1.93 15.40 -15.68
C ALA A 75 -1.05 14.16 -15.81
N ALA A 76 0.03 14.05 -15.02
CA ALA A 76 0.88 12.86 -14.99
C ALA A 76 0.12 11.64 -14.45
N ILE A 77 -0.70 11.81 -13.42
CA ILE A 77 -1.58 10.76 -12.89
C ILE A 77 -2.58 10.32 -13.96
N GLY A 78 -3.25 11.27 -14.64
CA GLY A 78 -4.17 10.96 -15.74
C GLY A 78 -3.49 10.13 -16.83
N ARG A 79 -2.32 10.57 -17.31
CA ARG A 79 -1.52 9.80 -18.29
C ARG A 79 -1.16 8.39 -17.81
N LEU A 80 -0.79 8.23 -16.55
CA LEU A 80 -0.48 6.92 -15.97
C LEU A 80 -1.71 6.02 -15.95
N MET A 81 -2.85 6.55 -15.51
CA MET A 81 -4.09 5.78 -15.40
C MET A 81 -4.69 5.43 -16.77
N ASP A 82 -4.49 6.29 -17.78
CA ASP A 82 -4.95 6.07 -19.16
C ASP A 82 -4.01 5.17 -19.98
N ALA A 83 -2.77 4.97 -19.52
CA ALA A 83 -1.82 4.11 -20.22
C ALA A 83 -2.32 2.66 -20.27
N ALA A 84 -2.24 2.03 -21.44
CA ALA A 84 -2.58 0.61 -21.60
C ALA A 84 -1.53 -0.31 -20.96
N THR A 85 -0.27 0.11 -21.00
CA THR A 85 0.88 -0.61 -20.44
C THR A 85 1.85 0.38 -19.83
N LEU A 86 2.53 -0.02 -18.76
CA LEU A 86 3.59 0.73 -18.11
C LEU A 86 4.78 -0.22 -17.84
N PRO A 87 5.64 -0.46 -18.86
CA PRO A 87 6.74 -1.40 -18.76
C PRO A 87 7.75 -0.97 -17.69
N ARG A 88 8.15 -1.91 -16.83
CA ARG A 88 9.14 -1.73 -15.78
C ARG A 88 10.08 -2.93 -15.73
N THR A 89 11.21 -2.71 -15.09
CA THR A 89 12.24 -3.73 -14.91
C THR A 89 12.64 -3.79 -13.44
N ARG A 90 12.80 -5.00 -12.91
CA ARG A 90 13.16 -5.23 -11.52
C ARG A 90 14.23 -6.31 -11.38
N ASP A 91 15.15 -6.12 -10.42
CA ASP A 91 16.06 -7.18 -10.00
C ASP A 91 15.33 -8.21 -9.12
N LYS A 92 15.39 -9.48 -9.53
CA LYS A 92 14.91 -10.63 -8.77
C LYS A 92 16.01 -11.70 -8.73
N GLY A 93 16.79 -11.68 -7.66
CA GLY A 93 17.82 -12.68 -7.39
C GLY A 93 19.01 -12.58 -8.36
N GLY A 94 19.44 -11.36 -8.69
CA GLY A 94 20.55 -11.09 -9.61
C GLY A 94 20.17 -11.21 -11.09
N ARG A 95 18.87 -11.29 -11.39
CA ARG A 95 18.34 -11.28 -12.76
C ARG A 95 17.37 -10.13 -12.92
N SER A 96 17.50 -9.44 -14.03
CA SER A 96 16.56 -8.40 -14.46
C SER A 96 15.31 -9.05 -15.05
N VAL A 97 14.13 -8.70 -14.51
CA VAL A 97 12.84 -9.21 -14.97
C VAL A 97 11.98 -8.03 -15.40
N ASP A 98 11.48 -8.07 -16.63
CA ASP A 98 10.55 -7.10 -17.16
C ASP A 98 9.11 -7.48 -16.80
N TYR A 99 8.30 -6.49 -16.50
CA TYR A 99 6.89 -6.65 -16.16
C TYR A 99 6.11 -5.38 -16.49
N ASP A 100 4.78 -5.50 -16.56
CA ASP A 100 3.89 -4.36 -16.74
C ASP A 100 3.33 -3.91 -15.37
N LEU A 101 3.65 -2.68 -14.97
CA LEU A 101 3.18 -2.10 -13.71
C LEU A 101 1.73 -1.64 -13.79
N ARG A 102 1.23 -1.24 -14.97
CA ARG A 102 -0.11 -0.66 -15.11
C ARG A 102 -1.22 -1.50 -14.46
N PRO A 103 -1.35 -2.82 -14.70
CA PRO A 103 -2.41 -3.61 -14.08
C PRO A 103 -2.35 -3.64 -12.55
N LEU A 104 -1.17 -3.41 -11.97
CA LEU A 104 -0.93 -3.40 -10.53
C LEU A 104 -1.26 -2.06 -9.86
N VAL A 105 -1.71 -1.06 -10.63
CA VAL A 105 -2.16 0.25 -10.12
C VAL A 105 -3.67 0.34 -10.24
N ALA A 106 -4.36 0.42 -9.10
CA ALA A 106 -5.82 0.52 -9.06
C ALA A 106 -6.30 1.98 -9.02
N GLY A 107 -5.57 2.87 -8.33
CA GLY A 107 -5.95 4.27 -8.21
C GLY A 107 -4.83 5.12 -7.61
N ILE A 108 -4.87 6.42 -7.90
CA ILE A 108 -3.95 7.42 -7.35
C ILE A 108 -4.74 8.70 -7.10
N ASP A 109 -4.73 9.17 -5.85
CA ASP A 109 -5.37 10.42 -5.45
C ASP A 109 -4.33 11.41 -4.91
N VAL A 110 -4.50 12.69 -5.25
CA VAL A 110 -3.71 13.77 -4.66
C VAL A 110 -4.35 14.20 -3.34
N VAL A 111 -3.60 14.08 -2.26
CA VAL A 111 -3.97 14.60 -0.94
C VAL A 111 -3.34 15.98 -0.77
N PRO A 112 -4.14 17.06 -0.73
CA PRO A 112 -3.60 18.40 -0.59
C PRO A 112 -2.88 18.56 0.77
N PRO A 113 -1.86 19.42 0.84
CA PRO A 113 -1.25 19.76 2.12
C PRO A 113 -2.30 20.31 3.08
N SER A 114 -2.20 19.91 4.34
CA SER A 114 -3.03 20.41 5.45
C SER A 114 -2.13 20.99 6.54
N HIS A 115 -2.70 21.71 7.52
CA HIS A 115 -1.93 22.42 8.55
C HIS A 115 -0.82 21.54 9.18
N GLY A 116 0.44 21.80 8.80
CA GLY A 116 1.62 21.09 9.30
C GLY A 116 1.96 19.77 8.58
N ARG A 117 1.23 19.37 7.54
CA ARG A 117 1.51 18.16 6.75
C ARG A 117 1.82 18.50 5.28
N PRO A 118 2.88 17.92 4.69
CA PRO A 118 3.17 18.10 3.27
C PRO A 118 2.05 17.50 2.41
N GLY A 119 2.00 17.90 1.14
CA GLY A 119 1.14 17.22 0.16
C GLY A 119 1.55 15.74 0.03
N ALA A 120 0.57 14.88 -0.19
CA ALA A 120 0.79 13.45 -0.30
C ALA A 120 0.05 12.86 -1.50
N LEU A 121 0.43 11.65 -1.88
CA LEU A 121 -0.32 10.80 -2.80
C LEU A 121 -0.91 9.64 -2.02
N ARG A 122 -2.18 9.32 -2.23
CA ARG A 122 -2.73 8.03 -1.85
C ARG A 122 -2.72 7.13 -3.07
N ILE A 123 -2.01 6.01 -2.98
CA ILE A 123 -1.80 5.08 -4.08
C ILE A 123 -2.41 3.74 -3.69
N ARG A 124 -3.37 3.24 -4.46
CA ARG A 124 -3.87 1.87 -4.35
C ARG A 124 -3.13 0.97 -5.32
N THR A 125 -2.41 0.00 -4.77
CA THR A 125 -1.70 -1.04 -5.54
C THR A 125 -2.36 -2.39 -5.38
N ARG A 126 -2.35 -3.22 -6.43
CA ARG A 126 -2.93 -4.57 -6.43
C ARG A 126 -1.88 -5.64 -6.13
N PHE A 127 -2.35 -6.74 -5.55
CA PHE A 127 -1.62 -7.98 -5.36
C PHE A 127 -2.20 -9.02 -6.32
N ASP A 128 -1.41 -9.39 -7.32
CA ASP A 128 -1.79 -10.36 -8.34
C ASP A 128 -0.88 -11.59 -8.21
N PRO A 129 -1.43 -12.80 -8.01
CA PRO A 129 -0.63 -14.01 -7.87
C PRO A 129 0.28 -14.32 -9.06
N ALA A 130 -0.12 -13.93 -10.28
CA ALA A 130 0.63 -14.20 -11.51
C ALA A 130 1.58 -13.06 -11.87
N ARG A 131 1.19 -11.81 -11.63
CA ARG A 131 1.94 -10.60 -12.03
C ARG A 131 2.79 -10.01 -10.90
N GLY A 132 2.52 -10.41 -9.67
CA GLY A 132 3.21 -9.93 -8.46
C GLY A 132 2.48 -8.78 -7.76
N VAL A 133 3.23 -8.02 -6.99
CA VAL A 133 2.71 -6.97 -6.10
C VAL A 133 3.11 -5.61 -6.63
N GLY A 134 2.12 -4.74 -6.83
CA GLY A 134 2.36 -3.33 -7.13
C GLY A 134 3.05 -2.64 -5.95
N ARG A 135 4.03 -1.79 -6.24
CA ARG A 135 4.80 -1.08 -5.21
C ARG A 135 4.62 0.43 -5.36
N PRO A 136 4.28 1.16 -4.29
CA PRO A 136 4.10 2.61 -4.38
C PRO A 136 5.36 3.34 -4.84
N GLU A 137 6.56 2.80 -4.57
CA GLU A 137 7.83 3.35 -5.05
C GLU A 137 7.95 3.29 -6.58
N GLU A 138 7.46 2.22 -7.19
CA GLU A 138 7.50 2.04 -8.65
C GLU A 138 6.47 2.94 -9.34
N VAL A 139 5.31 3.13 -8.70
CA VAL A 139 4.30 4.12 -9.14
C VAL A 139 4.87 5.54 -9.06
N LEU A 140 5.56 5.89 -7.97
CA LEU A 140 6.19 7.19 -7.80
C LEU A 140 7.29 7.43 -8.84
N ALA A 141 8.08 6.40 -9.18
CA ALA A 141 9.08 6.49 -10.23
C ALA A 141 8.43 6.76 -11.60
N ALA A 142 7.36 6.05 -11.95
CA ALA A 142 6.62 6.29 -13.18
C ALA A 142 6.00 7.69 -13.24
N LEU A 143 5.43 8.17 -12.13
CA LEU A 143 4.93 9.54 -12.03
C LEU A 143 6.05 10.58 -12.20
N SER A 144 7.25 10.31 -11.71
CA SER A 144 8.40 11.20 -11.91
C SER A 144 8.77 11.34 -13.38
N GLU A 145 8.82 10.22 -14.10
CA GLU A 145 9.09 10.16 -15.54
C GLU A 145 8.02 10.93 -16.32
N LEU A 146 6.73 10.67 -16.02
CA LEU A 146 5.61 11.33 -16.68
C LEU A 146 5.51 12.82 -16.36
N ALA A 147 5.82 13.24 -15.12
CA ALA A 147 5.81 14.65 -14.73
C ALA A 147 7.04 15.42 -15.23
N GLY A 148 8.07 14.73 -15.73
CA GLY A 148 9.32 15.35 -16.17
C GLY A 148 10.16 15.92 -15.02
N THR A 149 9.87 15.54 -13.77
CA THR A 149 10.60 15.98 -12.58
C THR A 149 10.68 14.87 -11.55
N ALA A 150 11.78 14.83 -10.79
CA ALA A 150 12.02 13.79 -9.82
C ALA A 150 11.10 13.94 -8.60
N LEU A 151 10.16 13.02 -8.43
CA LEU A 151 9.42 12.87 -7.18
C LEU A 151 10.22 11.97 -6.23
N ARG A 152 10.22 12.33 -4.96
CA ARG A 152 10.87 11.58 -3.89
C ARG A 152 9.90 11.42 -2.74
N ALA A 153 9.81 10.21 -2.21
CA ALA A 153 9.04 9.97 -1.00
C ALA A 153 9.84 10.49 0.19
N GLY A 154 9.25 11.35 1.01
CA GLY A 154 9.73 11.63 2.35
C GLY A 154 9.39 10.49 3.30
N SER A 155 8.15 9.98 3.18
CA SER A 155 7.69 8.79 3.90
C SER A 155 6.72 7.98 3.05
N ILE A 156 6.65 6.68 3.32
CA ILE A 156 5.62 5.79 2.76
C ILE A 156 5.02 4.99 3.90
N VAL A 157 3.71 5.12 4.05
CA VAL A 157 2.91 4.43 5.07
C VAL A 157 1.83 3.64 4.36
N ARG A 158 1.78 2.33 4.60
CA ARG A 158 0.62 1.53 4.21
C ARG A 158 -0.51 1.81 5.19
N GLU A 159 -1.60 2.42 4.73
CA GLU A 159 -2.73 2.81 5.59
C GLU A 159 -3.73 1.67 5.76
N ARG A 160 -3.88 0.81 4.74
CA ARG A 160 -4.90 -0.24 4.72
C ARG A 160 -4.52 -1.38 3.78
N LEU A 161 -4.87 -2.60 4.18
CA LEU A 161 -4.95 -3.78 3.31
C LEU A 161 -6.41 -4.00 2.89
N ILE A 162 -6.64 -4.32 1.62
CA ILE A 162 -7.96 -4.57 1.06
C ILE A 162 -8.13 -6.07 0.86
N LEU A 163 -9.21 -6.63 1.41
CA LEU A 163 -9.57 -8.03 1.22
C LEU A 163 -10.42 -8.19 -0.04
N ALA A 164 -10.42 -9.38 -0.64
CA ALA A 164 -11.18 -9.69 -1.86
C ALA A 164 -12.68 -9.39 -1.73
N ASP A 165 -13.22 -9.42 -0.52
CA ASP A 165 -14.64 -9.19 -0.22
C ASP A 165 -14.98 -7.70 0.05
N ASP A 166 -13.96 -6.83 0.11
CA ASP A 166 -14.08 -5.38 0.38
C ASP A 166 -14.08 -4.52 -0.91
N ASP A 167 -13.75 -5.10 -2.08
CA ASP A 167 -13.56 -4.39 -3.37
C ASP A 167 -14.81 -4.46 -4.27
#